data_AF-A0A6J4LM10-F1
#
_entry.id   AF-A0A6J4LM10-F1
#
_cell.length_a   1.000
_cell.length_b   1.000
_cell.length_c   1.000
_cell.angle_alpha   90.00
_cell.angle_beta   90.00
_cell.angle_gamma   90.00
#
_symmetry.space_group_name_H-M   'P 1'
#
loop_
_entity.id
_entity.type
_entity.pdbx_description
1 polymer ?
#
loop_
_entity_poly.entity_id
_entity_poly.type
_entity_poly.pdbx_seq_one_letter_code
_entity_poly.pdbx_strand_id
1 'polypeptide(L)'
;MPDVEPPPAGEVTVTGWLRPDSSAGPEATEPVDDSVRAIDSTRIEDALDRDLLPGYIALTDQVPAADDELDTAVPPDLGQGPHFFYGLQWWFFALLAIVGYLWFAWSEAHPKRPTGDIAAPATEGNSRTSSQV
;
A
#
# COMPACT_ATOMS: atom_id res chain seq x y z
N MET A 1 -15.13 -5.30 35.18
CA MET A 1 -13.75 -5.71 34.84
C MET A 1 -13.72 -7.20 34.63
N PRO A 2 -13.00 -7.73 33.64
CA PRO A 2 -12.70 -9.15 33.58
C PRO A 2 -11.93 -9.55 34.86
N ASP A 3 -12.11 -10.78 35.30
CA ASP A 3 -11.30 -11.37 36.36
C ASP A 3 -9.87 -11.51 35.81
N VAL A 4 -8.89 -10.90 36.48
CA VAL A 4 -7.49 -10.92 36.04
C VAL A 4 -6.68 -11.64 37.11
N GLU A 5 -5.90 -12.62 36.68
CA GLU A 5 -5.06 -13.40 37.58
C GLU A 5 -4.02 -12.50 38.27
N PRO A 6 -3.70 -12.74 39.55
CA PRO A 6 -2.72 -11.95 40.26
C PRO A 6 -1.34 -12.10 39.60
N PRO A 7 -0.48 -11.06 39.64
CA PRO A 7 0.84 -11.13 39.05
C PRO A 7 1.71 -12.18 39.77
N PRO A 8 2.73 -12.75 39.08
CA PRO A 8 3.66 -13.69 39.69
C PRO A 8 4.34 -13.11 40.94
N ALA A 9 4.48 -13.94 41.97
CA ALA A 9 5.16 -13.53 43.20
C ALA A 9 6.69 -13.62 43.04
N GLY A 10 7.40 -12.58 43.47
CA GLY A 10 8.86 -12.54 43.51
C GLY A 10 9.48 -11.63 42.45
N GLU A 11 10.75 -11.90 42.13
CA GLU A 11 11.48 -11.15 41.11
C GLU A 11 11.14 -11.68 39.71
N VAL A 12 10.80 -10.76 38.80
CA VAL A 12 10.49 -11.07 37.40
C VAL A 12 11.47 -10.32 36.51
N THR A 13 12.12 -11.04 35.61
CA THR A 13 12.94 -10.45 34.54
C THR A 13 12.06 -10.23 33.32
N VAL A 14 12.00 -9.00 32.83
CA VAL A 14 11.20 -8.60 31.66
C VAL A 14 12.14 -8.16 30.54
N THR A 15 11.95 -8.71 29.35
CA THR A 15 12.66 -8.34 28.13
C THR A 15 11.68 -7.81 27.10
N GLY A 16 12.02 -6.72 26.43
CA GLY A 16 11.18 -6.12 25.40
C GLY A 16 11.77 -4.87 24.78
N TRP A 17 10.98 -4.23 23.93
CA TRP A 17 11.36 -2.98 23.28
C TRP A 17 10.95 -1.79 24.14
N LEU A 18 11.90 -0.90 24.44
CA LEU A 18 11.58 0.38 25.06
C LEU A 18 10.84 1.26 24.04
N ARG A 19 9.66 1.73 24.44
CA ARG A 19 8.81 2.62 23.65
C ARG A 19 8.66 3.94 24.39
N PRO A 20 8.81 5.08 23.70
CA PRO A 20 8.51 6.37 24.31
C PRO A 20 7.00 6.52 24.53
N ASP A 21 6.64 7.49 25.37
CA ASP A 21 5.25 7.90 25.54
C ASP A 21 4.64 8.39 24.22
N SER A 22 3.33 8.21 24.11
CA SER A 22 2.56 8.71 22.98
C SER A 22 2.55 10.24 22.95
N SER A 23 2.65 10.81 21.76
CA SER A 23 2.43 12.25 21.54
C SER A 23 0.95 12.59 21.26
N ALA A 24 0.02 11.67 21.54
CA ALA A 24 -1.41 11.87 21.32
C ALA A 24 -2.01 12.87 22.32
N GLY A 25 -3.18 13.40 21.98
CA GLY A 25 -3.91 14.30 22.87
C GLY A 25 -4.51 13.61 24.10
N PRO A 26 -4.96 14.39 25.10
CA PRO A 26 -5.56 13.89 26.34
C PRO A 26 -6.71 12.90 26.12
N GLU A 27 -7.50 13.09 25.07
CA GLU A 27 -8.63 12.23 24.70
C GLU A 27 -8.24 10.77 24.39
N ALA A 28 -6.96 10.53 24.12
CA ALA A 28 -6.41 9.20 23.86
C ALA A 28 -5.57 8.67 25.03
N THR A 29 -4.95 9.56 25.82
CA THR A 29 -3.98 9.20 26.87
C THR A 29 -4.58 9.18 28.27
N GLU A 30 -5.72 9.84 28.51
CA GLU A 30 -6.41 9.78 29.80
C GLU A 30 -7.08 8.42 30.01
N PRO A 31 -6.81 7.73 31.15
CA PRO A 31 -7.50 6.50 31.48
C PRO A 31 -9.01 6.70 31.65
N VAL A 32 -9.79 5.87 30.98
CA VAL A 32 -11.24 5.78 31.11
C VAL A 32 -11.61 4.32 31.31
N ASP A 33 -12.33 4.02 32.39
CA ASP A 33 -12.72 2.65 32.77
C ASP A 33 -11.51 1.68 32.78
N ASP A 34 -10.41 2.10 33.42
CA ASP A 34 -9.13 1.36 33.51
C ASP A 34 -8.49 1.00 32.15
N SER A 35 -8.81 1.76 31.10
CA SER A 35 -8.28 1.58 29.75
C SER A 35 -7.81 2.89 29.12
N VAL A 36 -6.81 2.81 28.24
CA VAL A 36 -6.30 3.93 27.46
C VAL A 36 -6.20 3.54 25.99
N ARG A 37 -6.32 4.53 25.09
CA ARG A 37 -6.12 4.29 23.64
C ARG A 37 -4.67 4.52 23.23
N ALA A 38 -3.94 5.32 23.99
CA ALA A 38 -2.54 5.61 23.81
C ALA A 38 -1.84 5.63 25.18
N ILE A 39 -0.66 5.02 25.25
CA ILE A 39 0.10 4.91 26.51
C ILE A 39 0.91 6.19 26.70
N ASP A 40 0.73 6.83 27.86
CA ASP A 40 1.50 7.96 28.35
C ASP A 40 1.72 7.76 29.85
N SER A 41 2.97 7.55 30.26
CA SER A 41 3.33 7.25 31.64
C SER A 41 2.90 8.36 32.60
N THR A 42 2.91 9.63 32.17
CA THR A 42 2.56 10.79 33.02
C THR A 42 1.06 10.90 33.30
N ARG A 43 0.22 10.33 32.44
CA ARG A 43 -1.23 10.25 32.70
C ARG A 43 -1.59 9.00 33.51
N ILE A 44 -0.82 7.94 33.33
CA ILE A 44 -1.05 6.66 34.00
C ILE A 44 -0.53 6.69 35.44
N GLU A 45 0.56 7.41 35.74
CA GLU A 45 1.09 7.56 37.10
C GLU A 45 0.03 8.11 38.07
N ASP A 46 -0.73 9.11 37.63
CA ASP A 46 -1.84 9.71 38.38
C ASP A 46 -2.96 8.70 38.67
N ALA A 47 -3.27 7.84 37.71
CA ALA A 47 -4.32 6.82 37.86
C ALA A 47 -3.88 5.65 38.74
N LEU A 48 -2.58 5.32 38.74
CA LEU A 48 -2.02 4.22 39.53
C LEU A 48 -1.54 4.65 40.93
N ASP A 49 -1.48 5.96 41.21
CA ASP A 49 -0.92 6.54 42.43
C ASP A 49 0.53 6.07 42.68
N ARG A 50 1.35 6.06 41.62
CA ARG A 50 2.74 5.58 41.65
C ARG A 50 3.61 6.33 40.66
N ASP A 51 4.84 6.66 41.06
CA ASP A 51 5.84 7.24 40.17
C ASP A 51 6.25 6.24 39.07
N LEU A 52 6.09 6.63 37.81
CA LEU A 52 6.49 5.83 36.65
C LEU A 52 7.71 6.44 35.95
N LEU A 53 8.48 5.58 35.28
CA LEU A 53 9.51 6.03 34.35
C LEU A 53 8.86 6.40 33.01
N PRO A 54 9.41 7.39 32.28
CA PRO A 54 8.91 7.75 30.95
C PRO A 54 8.91 6.59 29.97
N GLY A 55 7.80 6.40 29.27
CA GLY A 55 7.60 5.34 28.30
C GLY A 55 7.15 4.00 28.89
N TYR A 56 7.25 2.95 28.08
CA TYR A 56 6.82 1.60 28.44
C TYR A 56 7.64 0.54 27.71
N ILE A 57 7.64 -0.69 28.23
CA ILE A 57 8.24 -1.83 27.57
C ILE A 57 7.16 -2.59 26.79
N ALA A 58 7.33 -2.70 25.48
CA ALA A 58 6.58 -3.65 24.66
C ALA A 58 7.20 -5.04 24.86
N LEU A 59 6.53 -5.86 25.68
CA LEU A 59 6.99 -7.17 26.12
C LEU A 59 7.31 -8.09 24.94
N THR A 60 8.44 -8.78 25.02
CA THR A 60 8.82 -9.88 24.11
C THR A 60 9.07 -11.19 24.85
N ASP A 61 9.53 -11.14 26.10
CA ASP A 61 9.80 -12.31 26.92
C ASP A 61 9.76 -11.94 28.42
N GLN A 62 9.37 -12.88 29.28
CA GLN A 62 9.41 -12.72 30.73
C GLN A 62 9.77 -14.02 31.46
N VAL A 63 10.53 -13.89 32.55
CA VAL A 63 10.94 -15.00 33.40
C VAL A 63 10.67 -14.66 34.87
N PRO A 64 9.85 -15.45 35.59
CA PRO A 64 9.10 -16.61 35.13
C PRO A 64 8.00 -16.24 34.11
N ALA A 65 7.58 -17.24 33.31
CA ALA A 65 6.45 -17.07 32.39
C ALA A 65 5.18 -16.72 33.18
N ALA A 66 4.34 -15.86 32.60
CA ALA A 66 3.01 -15.58 33.15
C ALA A 66 2.11 -16.78 32.88
N ASP A 67 1.14 -17.00 33.77
CA ASP A 67 0.11 -18.03 33.58
C ASP A 67 -0.77 -17.68 32.36
N ASP A 68 -1.11 -16.41 32.19
CA ASP A 68 -1.70 -15.81 30.98
C ASP A 68 -0.67 -14.96 30.23
N GLU A 69 -0.16 -15.47 29.12
CA GLU A 69 0.83 -14.80 28.29
C GLU A 69 0.20 -13.57 27.60
N LEU A 70 0.74 -12.37 27.85
CA LEU A 70 0.37 -11.20 27.07
C LEU A 70 0.77 -11.42 25.61
N ASP A 71 -0.14 -11.18 24.68
CA ASP A 71 0.13 -11.29 23.24
C ASP A 71 1.36 -10.45 22.88
N THR A 72 2.45 -11.13 22.53
CA THR A 72 3.68 -10.46 22.09
C THR A 72 3.40 -9.79 20.76
N ALA A 73 3.85 -8.54 20.62
CA ALA A 73 3.69 -7.79 19.38
C ALA A 73 4.30 -8.58 18.22
N VAL A 74 3.45 -9.12 17.34
CA VAL A 74 3.89 -9.82 16.13
C VAL A 74 4.72 -8.84 15.31
N PRO A 75 5.96 -9.19 14.92
CA PRO A 75 6.77 -8.31 14.10
C PRO A 75 5.99 -7.94 12.84
N PRO A 76 6.06 -6.68 12.38
CA PRO A 76 5.35 -6.27 11.19
C PRO A 76 5.79 -7.14 10.02
N ASP A 77 4.82 -7.64 9.25
CA ASP A 77 5.12 -8.40 8.04
C ASP A 77 5.90 -7.49 7.08
N LEU A 78 7.20 -7.78 6.94
CA LEU A 78 8.10 -7.14 5.97
C LEU A 78 7.90 -7.72 4.56
N GLY A 79 6.80 -8.44 4.34
CA GLY A 79 6.38 -8.89 3.03
C GLY A 79 6.40 -7.73 2.04
N GLN A 80 7.12 -7.93 0.94
CA GLN A 80 6.89 -7.13 -0.25
C GLN A 80 5.41 -7.32 -0.59
N GLY A 81 4.59 -6.28 -0.41
CA GLY A 81 3.16 -6.34 -0.67
C GLY A 81 2.85 -6.81 -2.10
N PRO A 82 1.57 -6.87 -2.52
CA PRO A 82 1.18 -7.44 -3.82
C PRO A 82 1.55 -6.53 -5.02
N HIS A 83 2.82 -6.18 -5.18
CA HIS A 83 3.42 -5.41 -6.29
C HIS A 83 3.58 -6.26 -7.57
N PHE A 84 3.12 -7.51 -7.55
CA PHE A 84 3.16 -8.41 -8.69
C PHE A 84 2.50 -7.80 -9.94
N PHE A 85 1.32 -7.19 -9.79
CA PHE A 85 0.61 -6.57 -10.91
C PHE A 85 1.32 -5.34 -11.48
N TYR A 86 2.01 -4.56 -10.64
CA TYR A 86 2.85 -3.47 -11.09
C TYR A 86 4.04 -3.97 -11.92
N GLY A 87 4.65 -5.07 -11.50
CA GLY A 87 5.67 -5.76 -12.30
C GLY A 87 5.14 -6.21 -13.66
N LEU A 88 3.95 -6.83 -13.68
CA LEU A 88 3.32 -7.28 -14.92
C LEU A 88 2.97 -6.12 -15.87
N GLN A 89 2.56 -4.97 -15.33
CA GLN A 89 2.28 -3.76 -16.10
C GLN A 89 3.53 -3.26 -16.85
N TRP A 90 4.70 -3.27 -16.22
CA TRP A 90 5.95 -2.90 -16.90
C TRP A 90 6.33 -3.86 -18.01
N TRP A 91 6.12 -5.16 -17.81
CA TRP A 91 6.34 -6.17 -18.87
C TRP A 91 5.42 -5.96 -20.06
N PHE A 92 4.16 -5.58 -19.82
CA PHE A 92 3.22 -5.26 -20.88
C PHE A 92 3.70 -4.06 -21.73
N PHE A 93 4.16 -2.98 -21.10
CA PHE A 93 4.71 -1.83 -21.84
C PHE A 93 6.01 -2.14 -22.56
N ALA A 94 6.91 -2.92 -21.96
CA ALA A 94 8.13 -3.37 -22.62
C ALA A 94 7.81 -4.18 -23.88
N LEU A 95 6.82 -5.07 -23.82
CA LEU A 95 6.36 -5.85 -24.98
C LEU A 95 5.77 -4.94 -26.07
N LEU A 96 4.90 -3.99 -25.72
CA LEU A 96 4.34 -3.02 -26.67
C LEU A 96 5.43 -2.19 -27.35
N ALA A 97 6.44 -1.75 -26.61
CA ALA A 97 7.55 -0.97 -27.16
C ALA A 97 8.35 -1.79 -28.17
N ILE A 98 8.67 -3.05 -27.87
CA ILE A 98 9.39 -3.95 -28.77
C ILE A 98 8.56 -4.22 -30.04
N VAL A 99 7.28 -4.57 -29.88
CA VAL A 99 6.38 -4.85 -31.02
C VAL A 99 6.22 -3.61 -31.90
N GLY A 100 5.99 -2.44 -31.29
CA GLY A 100 5.88 -1.17 -32.02
C GLY A 100 7.15 -0.86 -32.79
N TYR A 101 8.31 -0.99 -32.16
CA TYR A 101 9.60 -0.77 -32.82
C TYR A 101 9.81 -1.69 -34.03
N LEU A 102 9.57 -2.99 -33.87
CA LEU A 102 9.72 -3.96 -34.97
C LEU A 102 8.73 -3.70 -36.11
N TRP A 103 7.49 -3.32 -35.79
CA TRP A 103 6.48 -2.96 -36.78
C TRP A 103 6.90 -1.72 -37.58
N PHE A 104 7.36 -0.67 -36.91
CA PHE A 104 7.86 0.54 -37.58
C PHE A 104 9.07 0.21 -38.47
N ALA A 105 10.05 -0.54 -37.96
CA ALA A 105 11.22 -0.96 -38.74
C ALA A 105 10.84 -1.79 -39.98
N TRP A 106 9.87 -2.69 -39.86
CA TRP A 106 9.37 -3.49 -40.98
C TRP A 106 8.63 -2.63 -42.01
N SER A 107 7.81 -1.67 -41.55
CA SER A 107 7.03 -0.78 -42.41
C SER A 107 7.92 0.16 -43.24
N GLU A 108 9.02 0.64 -42.66
CA GLU A 108 10.03 1.46 -43.36
C GLU A 108 10.81 0.64 -44.38
N ALA A 109 11.13 -0.62 -44.06
CA ALA A 109 11.84 -1.51 -44.98
C ALA A 109 10.97 -1.98 -46.16
N HIS A 110 9.63 -1.95 -46.03
CA HIS A 110 8.68 -2.38 -47.05
C HIS A 110 7.67 -1.27 -47.38
N PRO A 111 8.12 -0.15 -47.97
CA PRO A 111 7.23 0.93 -48.36
C PRO A 111 6.22 0.38 -49.38
N LYS A 112 4.94 0.37 -49.00
CA LYS A 112 3.85 0.01 -49.92
C LYS A 112 3.85 1.03 -51.04
N ARG A 113 4.04 0.58 -52.28
CA ARG A 113 3.90 1.45 -53.47
C ARG A 113 2.48 2.05 -53.41
N PRO A 114 2.31 3.37 -53.62
CA PRO A 114 0.98 3.94 -53.71
C PRO A 114 0.23 3.20 -54.81
N THR A 115 -0.91 2.59 -54.48
CA THR A 115 -1.85 2.06 -55.46
C THR A 115 -2.34 3.25 -56.28
N GLY A 116 -1.68 3.49 -57.41
CA GLY A 116 -2.09 4.46 -58.41
C GLY A 116 -3.32 3.97 -59.17
N ASP A 117 -4.08 4.95 -59.65
CA ASP A 117 -5.17 4.88 -60.63
C ASP A 117 -6.50 4.26 -60.19
N ILE A 118 -7.33 5.06 -59.51
CA ILE A 118 -8.75 5.10 -59.87
C ILE A 118 -8.81 5.80 -61.24
N ALA A 119 -8.85 5.01 -62.30
CA ALA A 119 -9.08 5.50 -63.66
C ALA A 119 -10.36 6.34 -63.72
N ALA A 120 -10.25 7.55 -64.28
CA ALA A 120 -11.39 8.39 -64.61
C ALA A 120 -12.26 7.70 -65.68
N PRO A 121 -13.57 7.53 -65.48
CA PRO A 121 -14.44 7.11 -66.56
C PRO A 121 -14.71 8.29 -67.51
N ALA A 122 -14.13 8.23 -68.70
CA ALA A 122 -14.63 8.95 -69.86
C ALA A 122 -16.08 8.49 -70.13
N THR A 123 -17.02 9.42 -70.16
CA THR A 123 -18.31 9.17 -70.81
C THR A 123 -18.63 10.32 -71.74
N GLU A 124 -18.49 10.00 -73.01
CA GLU A 124 -18.88 10.76 -74.19
C GLU A 124 -20.39 10.60 -74.41
N GLY A 125 -21.08 11.67 -74.82
CA GLY A 125 -22.36 11.58 -75.52
C GLY A 125 -23.57 12.22 -74.84
N ASN A 126 -23.83 13.50 -75.11
CA ASN A 126 -25.21 13.97 -75.28
C ASN A 126 -25.29 15.12 -76.28
N SER A 127 -25.49 14.75 -77.54
CA SER A 127 -25.95 15.65 -78.59
C SER A 127 -27.45 15.88 -78.42
N ARG A 128 -27.85 17.05 -77.88
CA ARG A 128 -29.12 17.67 -78.28
C ARG A 128 -28.87 19.11 -78.70
N THR A 129 -28.91 19.27 -80.01
CA THR A 129 -29.18 20.52 -80.71
C THR A 129 -30.56 21.06 -80.31
N SER A 130 -30.64 22.34 -79.97
CA SER A 130 -31.74 23.26 -80.30
C SER A 130 -31.34 24.63 -79.72
N SER A 131 -30.62 25.46 -80.48
CA SER A 131 -31.18 26.45 -81.41
C SER A 131 -31.58 27.75 -80.70
N GLN A 132 -30.58 28.63 -80.59
CA GLN A 132 -30.55 30.03 -81.06
C GLN A 132 -31.68 31.02 -80.69
N VAL A 133 -31.18 32.20 -80.26
CA VAL A 133 -31.74 33.58 -80.22
C VAL A 133 -32.36 34.01 -78.90
#